data_AF-A0A848Y0R2-F1
#
_entry.id   AF-A0A848Y0R2-F1
#
_cell.length_a   1.000
_cell.length_b   1.000
_cell.length_c   1.000
_cell.angle_alpha   90.00
_cell.angle_beta   90.00
_cell.angle_gamma   90.00
#
_symmetry.space_group_name_H-M   'P 1'
#
loop_
_entity.id
_entity.type
_entity.pdbx_description
1 polymer ?
#
loop_
_entity_poly.entity_id
_entity_poly.type
_entity_poly.pdbx_seq_one_letter_code
_entity_poly.pdbx_strand_id
1 'polypeptide(L)'
;MRSLPLALLLALLAGTASAQTPVIEFELSGSLGGTAYANQAFLSFIADSEDALDSFDAFELGSINGDYVLLYTVLGPNAGADAGTSLDIDSRPEPTTEAKVFLLGVNAVAGFAPTAAALAIKWPELSNIPPGWSILLYDTVTGTEVNVFAAQRYTFSVAADEDASQRFVLTVGPAQAAVTLTALLEGAYDPGTGRMRTDLSADLSLTDPYLGIVTVPTDYFTTDATGQRIVDWVLVEIRTGDPMTGQTIVQQSPALLRDDGAILSATTGGTVGFAGLSAGNYYVVVRHRNHLAAMSLAAQSLTPGTTMAYDFTTTLSQAYGTAPMVLASDGAALLWAGDGNGDGQVTAPDFNAYSAATASGATGYELADYTLDGQVTAPDFNRYSANTAAGAASGVPPPSGGS
;
A
#
# COMPACT_ATOMS: atom_id res chain seq x y z
N MET A 1 -38.91 16.03 -14.12
CA MET A 1 -39.08 16.47 -12.72
C MET A 1 -37.70 16.58 -12.10
N ARG A 2 -37.45 17.61 -11.29
CA ARG A 2 -36.11 17.95 -10.78
C ARG A 2 -35.56 16.82 -9.92
N SER A 3 -34.24 16.60 -9.99
CA SER A 3 -33.45 15.80 -9.05
C SER A 3 -33.96 16.01 -7.62
N LEU A 4 -34.01 14.95 -6.81
CA LEU A 4 -34.10 15.16 -5.37
C LEU A 4 -32.88 16.02 -4.99
N PRO A 5 -33.06 17.26 -4.53
CA PRO A 5 -31.93 18.08 -4.14
C PRO A 5 -31.29 17.38 -2.94
N LEU A 6 -29.97 17.35 -2.87
CA LEU A 6 -29.24 16.83 -1.72
C LEU A 6 -29.77 17.39 -0.38
N ALA A 7 -30.29 18.63 -0.38
CA ALA A 7 -30.99 19.25 0.74
C ALA A 7 -32.18 18.45 1.30
N LEU A 8 -32.90 17.67 0.47
CA LEU A 8 -34.01 16.82 0.90
C LEU A 8 -33.52 15.49 1.50
N LEU A 9 -32.41 14.94 0.96
CA LEU A 9 -31.74 13.77 1.53
C LEU A 9 -31.13 14.09 2.90
N LEU A 10 -30.40 15.21 3.01
CA LEU A 10 -29.90 15.70 4.30
C LEU A 10 -31.04 16.01 5.28
N ALA A 11 -32.19 16.47 4.81
CA ALA A 11 -33.35 16.73 5.66
C ALA A 11 -34.03 15.44 6.18
N LEU A 12 -34.02 14.35 5.40
CA LEU A 12 -34.46 13.04 5.86
C LEU A 12 -33.49 12.44 6.90
N LEU A 13 -32.19 12.67 6.72
CA LEU A 13 -31.13 12.19 7.62
C LEU A 13 -31.03 13.01 8.92
N ALA A 14 -31.58 14.23 8.96
CA ALA A 14 -31.49 15.15 10.10
C ALA A 14 -32.43 14.81 11.28
N GLY A 15 -33.13 13.67 11.26
CA GLY A 15 -34.07 13.24 12.31
C GLY A 15 -33.41 12.94 13.67
N THR A 16 -32.10 12.76 13.70
CA THR A 16 -31.31 12.50 14.92
C THR A 16 -30.06 13.39 14.92
N ALA A 17 -30.15 14.55 15.57
CA ALA A 17 -29.07 15.54 15.53
C ALA A 17 -27.79 15.06 16.24
N SER A 18 -26.67 14.98 15.49
CA SER A 18 -25.33 15.39 15.95
C SER A 18 -24.32 15.40 14.78
N ALA A 19 -24.00 16.60 14.27
CA ALA A 19 -22.83 16.96 13.42
C ALA A 19 -22.57 16.20 12.10
N GLN A 20 -22.85 16.88 10.97
CA GLN A 20 -22.12 16.77 9.69
C GLN A 20 -21.73 15.36 9.19
N THR A 21 -22.72 14.58 8.76
CA THR A 21 -22.52 13.30 8.03
C THR A 21 -21.66 13.52 6.78
N PRO A 22 -20.52 12.83 6.61
CA PRO A 22 -19.78 12.83 5.35
C PRO A 22 -20.65 12.26 4.22
N VAL A 23 -20.73 12.97 3.10
CA VAL A 23 -21.49 12.56 1.91
C VAL A 23 -20.66 12.76 0.66
N ILE A 24 -20.66 11.75 -0.20
CA ILE A 24 -20.08 11.80 -1.55
C ILE A 24 -21.21 11.56 -2.54
N GLU A 25 -21.52 12.55 -3.38
CA GLU A 25 -22.42 12.39 -4.51
C GLU A 25 -21.62 11.98 -5.74
N PHE A 26 -22.09 10.95 -6.44
CA PHE A 26 -21.62 10.56 -7.76
C PHE A 26 -22.70 10.78 -8.81
N GLU A 27 -22.33 11.33 -9.96
CA GLU A 27 -23.21 11.47 -11.13
C GLU A 27 -22.59 10.74 -12.32
N LEU A 28 -23.25 9.71 -12.82
CA LEU A 28 -22.91 9.10 -14.10
C LEU A 28 -23.65 9.83 -15.22
N SER A 29 -22.93 10.35 -16.21
CA SER A 29 -23.53 11.06 -17.34
C SER A 29 -22.84 10.73 -18.66
N GLY A 30 -23.57 10.84 -19.77
CA GLY A 30 -23.01 10.64 -21.11
C GLY A 30 -24.09 10.42 -22.17
N SER A 31 -23.71 9.78 -23.27
CA SER A 31 -24.64 9.31 -24.28
C SER A 31 -24.45 7.81 -24.51
N LEU A 32 -25.53 7.05 -24.54
CA LEU A 32 -25.53 5.61 -24.85
C LEU A 32 -26.47 5.39 -26.04
N GLY A 33 -25.96 4.84 -27.13
CA GLY A 33 -26.75 4.63 -28.35
C GLY A 33 -27.38 5.91 -28.91
N GLY A 34 -26.76 7.08 -28.70
CA GLY A 34 -27.28 8.39 -29.13
C GLY A 34 -28.31 9.02 -28.19
N THR A 35 -28.65 8.39 -27.07
CA THR A 35 -29.56 8.93 -26.05
C THR A 35 -28.76 9.51 -24.89
N ALA A 36 -29.09 10.72 -24.42
CA ALA A 36 -28.44 11.33 -23.26
C ALA A 36 -28.89 10.64 -21.97
N TYR A 37 -27.95 10.36 -21.08
CA TYR A 37 -28.18 9.66 -19.81
C TYR A 37 -27.56 10.44 -18.65
N ALA A 38 -28.24 10.45 -17.50
CA ALA A 38 -27.75 10.97 -16.23
C ALA A 38 -28.37 10.19 -15.06
N ASN A 39 -27.54 9.70 -14.13
CA ASN A 39 -27.97 9.00 -12.92
C ASN A 39 -27.09 9.41 -11.73
N GLN A 40 -27.62 9.33 -10.53
CA GLN A 40 -26.97 9.77 -9.30
C GLN A 40 -26.92 8.63 -8.27
N ALA A 41 -25.78 8.52 -7.59
CA ALA A 41 -25.59 7.64 -6.45
C ALA A 41 -24.97 8.44 -5.31
N PHE A 42 -25.33 8.11 -4.07
CA PHE A 42 -24.82 8.80 -2.89
C PHE A 42 -24.19 7.80 -1.93
N LEU A 43 -22.99 8.11 -1.46
CA LEU A 43 -22.34 7.40 -0.36
C LEU A 43 -22.41 8.28 0.89
N SER A 44 -23.04 7.79 1.96
CA SER A 44 -23.24 8.52 3.20
C SER A 44 -22.69 7.73 4.39
N PHE A 45 -21.94 8.41 5.26
CA PHE A 45 -21.28 7.79 6.40
C PHE A 45 -21.94 8.24 7.71
N ILE A 46 -22.93 7.49 8.18
CA ILE A 46 -23.67 7.81 9.42
C ILE A 46 -22.98 7.12 10.58
N ALA A 47 -22.77 7.79 11.71
CA ALA A 47 -22.23 7.15 12.91
C ALA A 47 -23.27 6.22 13.59
N ASP A 48 -22.76 5.14 14.16
CA ASP A 48 -23.39 4.14 15.03
C ASP A 48 -24.56 3.37 14.45
N SER A 49 -24.62 3.23 13.13
CA SER A 49 -25.67 2.46 12.49
C SER A 49 -25.34 0.95 12.43
N GLU A 50 -26.37 0.11 12.30
CA GLU A 50 -26.28 -1.36 12.38
C GLU A 50 -26.97 -2.01 11.17
N ASP A 51 -26.55 -3.22 10.82
CA ASP A 51 -27.14 -4.00 9.72
C ASP A 51 -28.60 -4.36 10.00
N ALA A 52 -29.52 -3.97 9.11
CA ALA A 52 -30.89 -4.47 9.12
C ALA A 52 -31.40 -4.81 7.71
N LEU A 53 -32.21 -5.86 7.63
CA LEU A 53 -32.93 -6.24 6.43
C LEU A 53 -34.24 -5.45 6.37
N ASP A 54 -34.40 -4.66 5.33
CA ASP A 54 -35.65 -3.98 4.99
C ASP A 54 -36.27 -4.60 3.71
N SER A 55 -37.52 -4.25 3.42
CA SER A 55 -38.34 -4.90 2.39
C SER A 55 -38.36 -4.17 1.04
N PHE A 56 -37.57 -3.09 0.87
CA PHE A 56 -37.64 -2.22 -0.30
C PHE A 56 -36.32 -1.99 -1.03
N ASP A 57 -35.15 -2.12 -0.42
CA ASP A 57 -33.86 -2.05 -1.11
C ASP A 57 -32.69 -2.44 -0.19
N ALA A 58 -31.53 -2.67 -0.79
CA ALA A 58 -30.38 -3.34 -0.21
C ALA A 58 -29.85 -2.69 1.09
N PHE A 59 -29.89 -3.47 2.18
CA PHE A 59 -29.20 -3.34 3.49
C PHE A 59 -29.28 -1.95 4.16
N GLU A 60 -29.72 -1.88 5.43
CA GLU A 60 -29.48 -0.73 6.32
C GLU A 60 -28.04 -0.82 6.87
N LEU A 61 -27.34 0.31 7.05
CA LEU A 61 -25.86 0.31 7.01
C LEU A 61 -25.18 1.16 8.11
N GLY A 62 -23.92 0.87 8.47
CA GLY A 62 -23.22 1.28 9.71
C GLY A 62 -22.30 2.53 9.81
N SER A 63 -21.59 2.64 10.96
CA SER A 63 -20.76 3.75 11.51
C SER A 63 -19.40 4.02 10.84
N ILE A 64 -18.90 5.25 10.91
CA ILE A 64 -17.46 5.56 10.64
C ILE A 64 -16.52 5.16 11.80
N ASN A 65 -17.05 4.88 13.00
CA ASN A 65 -16.25 4.51 14.18
C ASN A 65 -16.23 3.00 14.49
N GLY A 66 -16.88 2.20 13.65
CA GLY A 66 -16.97 0.74 13.72
C GLY A 66 -17.78 0.26 12.53
N ASP A 67 -17.36 -0.83 11.90
CA ASP A 67 -17.76 -1.37 10.59
C ASP A 67 -19.13 -0.95 9.99
N TYR A 68 -19.15 -0.85 8.64
CA TYR A 68 -20.29 -0.68 7.70
C TYR A 68 -20.66 0.77 7.27
N VAL A 69 -21.32 0.98 6.10
CA VAL A 69 -21.54 2.30 5.40
C VAL A 69 -22.85 2.33 4.60
N LEU A 70 -23.61 3.46 4.58
CA LEU A 70 -24.94 3.59 3.91
C LEU A 70 -24.95 3.97 2.41
N LEU A 71 -25.71 3.23 1.56
CA LEU A 71 -25.93 3.50 0.13
C LEU A 71 -27.40 3.86 -0.17
N TYR A 72 -27.60 4.90 -1.00
CA TYR A 72 -28.89 5.20 -1.65
C TYR A 72 -28.66 5.35 -3.17
N THR A 73 -29.34 4.54 -3.99
CA THR A 73 -29.38 4.72 -5.45
C THR A 73 -30.70 5.38 -5.84
N VAL A 74 -30.64 6.59 -6.42
CA VAL A 74 -31.85 7.25 -6.96
C VAL A 74 -31.85 7.07 -8.45
N LEU A 75 -32.64 6.10 -8.92
CA LEU A 75 -32.96 5.99 -10.33
C LEU A 75 -33.66 7.28 -10.78
N GLY A 76 -33.00 8.03 -11.67
CA GLY A 76 -33.54 9.27 -12.23
C GLY A 76 -34.91 9.08 -12.88
N PRO A 77 -35.68 10.16 -13.11
CA PRO A 77 -37.10 10.14 -13.50
C PRO A 77 -37.41 9.53 -14.89
N ASN A 78 -36.41 8.98 -15.59
CA ASN A 78 -36.56 8.21 -16.82
C ASN A 78 -36.44 6.69 -16.61
N ALA A 79 -36.29 6.22 -15.38
CA ALA A 79 -36.43 4.82 -15.02
C ALA A 79 -37.92 4.42 -15.01
N GLY A 80 -38.52 4.43 -16.21
CA GLY A 80 -39.58 3.47 -16.48
C GLY A 80 -39.02 2.06 -16.28
N ALA A 81 -39.89 1.07 -16.06
CA ALA A 81 -39.54 -0.30 -15.71
C ALA A 81 -38.54 -1.05 -16.64
N ASP A 82 -37.97 -0.41 -17.67
CA ASP A 82 -37.04 -0.99 -18.66
C ASP A 82 -36.11 0.07 -19.33
N ALA A 83 -35.26 0.80 -18.61
CA ALA A 83 -34.18 1.60 -19.22
C ALA A 83 -33.01 1.78 -18.24
N GLY A 84 -31.78 1.35 -18.47
CA GLY A 84 -31.04 0.96 -19.66
C GLY A 84 -29.54 0.88 -19.31
N THR A 85 -29.12 1.59 -18.27
CA THR A 85 -27.84 1.41 -17.57
C THR A 85 -27.98 1.94 -16.13
N SER A 86 -27.27 1.45 -15.11
CA SER A 86 -27.23 2.01 -13.74
C SER A 86 -25.80 2.11 -13.21
N LEU A 87 -25.49 3.18 -12.46
CA LEU A 87 -24.31 3.20 -11.58
C LEU A 87 -24.69 2.41 -10.33
N ASP A 88 -24.06 1.27 -10.14
CA ASP A 88 -24.27 0.39 -8.98
C ASP A 88 -23.05 0.46 -8.07
N ILE A 89 -23.26 0.35 -6.76
CA ILE A 89 -22.17 0.36 -5.77
C ILE A 89 -22.38 -0.86 -4.86
N ASP A 90 -21.41 -1.80 -4.82
CA ASP A 90 -21.48 -2.88 -3.82
C ASP A 90 -21.26 -2.28 -2.43
N SER A 91 -22.28 -2.38 -1.58
CA SER A 91 -22.36 -1.72 -0.28
C SER A 91 -21.61 -2.44 0.85
N ARG A 92 -20.96 -3.58 0.56
CA ARG A 92 -20.16 -4.33 1.53
C ARG A 92 -18.70 -3.88 1.45
N PRO A 93 -18.23 -2.98 2.34
CA PRO A 93 -16.80 -2.71 2.41
C PRO A 93 -16.07 -3.99 2.83
N GLU A 94 -14.93 -4.27 2.20
CA GLU A 94 -14.03 -5.34 2.65
C GLU A 94 -13.63 -5.08 4.12
N PRO A 95 -13.85 -6.03 5.05
CA PRO A 95 -13.88 -5.77 6.50
C PRO A 95 -12.50 -5.62 7.17
N THR A 96 -11.46 -5.16 6.46
CA THR A 96 -10.08 -5.41 6.92
C THR A 96 -9.11 -4.24 6.81
N THR A 97 -9.54 -3.01 6.49
CA THR A 97 -8.63 -1.86 6.40
C THR A 97 -9.18 -0.59 7.06
N GLU A 98 -8.27 0.30 7.50
CA GLU A 98 -8.62 1.67 7.91
C GLU A 98 -9.32 2.46 6.78
N ALA A 99 -9.07 2.09 5.53
CA ALA A 99 -9.82 2.56 4.37
C ALA A 99 -10.99 1.64 4.05
N LYS A 100 -12.10 2.19 3.56
CA LYS A 100 -13.26 1.46 3.05
C LYS A 100 -13.17 1.38 1.53
N VAL A 101 -13.31 0.17 0.98
CA VAL A 101 -13.22 -0.10 -0.46
C VAL A 101 -14.61 -0.44 -0.99
N PHE A 102 -15.04 0.23 -2.06
CA PHE A 102 -16.32 0.02 -2.72
C PHE A 102 -16.12 -0.31 -4.19
N LEU A 103 -16.89 -1.25 -4.72
CA LEU A 103 -16.92 -1.52 -6.15
C LEU A 103 -18.02 -0.70 -6.80
N LEU A 104 -17.68 0.07 -7.83
CA LEU A 104 -18.61 0.84 -8.63
C LEU A 104 -18.70 0.22 -10.03
N GLY A 105 -19.94 0.08 -10.50
CA GLY A 105 -20.27 -0.60 -11.73
C GLY A 105 -21.15 0.22 -12.63
N VAL A 106 -20.97 0.07 -13.95
CA VAL A 106 -21.92 0.53 -14.96
C VAL A 106 -22.64 -0.69 -15.51
N ASN A 107 -23.82 -0.99 -14.96
CA ASN A 107 -24.62 -2.14 -15.37
C ASN A 107 -25.46 -1.80 -16.60
N ALA A 108 -25.35 -2.56 -17.70
CA ALA A 108 -26.28 -2.44 -18.83
C ALA A 108 -27.63 -3.09 -18.47
N VAL A 109 -28.73 -2.34 -18.55
CA VAL A 109 -30.07 -2.91 -18.40
C VAL A 109 -30.60 -3.21 -19.81
N ALA A 110 -30.97 -4.46 -20.05
CA ALA A 110 -31.60 -4.96 -21.29
C ALA A 110 -30.72 -5.14 -22.56
N GLY A 111 -29.50 -5.67 -22.43
CA GLY A 111 -28.75 -6.21 -23.58
C GLY A 111 -28.23 -5.18 -24.58
N PHE A 112 -28.23 -3.91 -24.21
CA PHE A 112 -27.55 -2.85 -24.95
C PHE A 112 -26.08 -2.81 -24.54
N ALA A 113 -25.21 -3.28 -25.43
CA ALA A 113 -23.79 -2.97 -25.37
C ALA A 113 -23.62 -1.44 -25.31
N PRO A 114 -22.99 -0.87 -24.26
CA PRO A 114 -22.68 0.55 -24.22
C PRO A 114 -21.80 0.90 -25.42
N THR A 115 -22.39 1.51 -26.44
CA THR A 115 -21.75 1.66 -27.74
C THR A 115 -20.82 2.86 -27.69
N ALA A 116 -19.54 2.61 -27.40
CA ALA A 116 -18.35 3.41 -27.73
C ALA A 116 -18.37 4.94 -27.44
N ALA A 117 -19.32 5.43 -26.66
CA ALA A 117 -19.47 6.85 -26.35
C ALA A 117 -18.87 7.16 -24.97
N ALA A 118 -18.21 8.32 -24.86
CA ALA A 118 -17.55 8.74 -23.63
C ALA A 118 -18.59 8.96 -22.52
N LEU A 119 -18.51 8.14 -21.48
CA LEU A 119 -19.19 8.31 -20.20
C LEU A 119 -18.32 9.11 -19.25
N ALA A 120 -18.93 9.74 -18.26
CA ALA A 120 -18.24 10.42 -17.18
C ALA A 120 -18.89 10.09 -15.84
N ILE A 121 -18.09 9.63 -14.88
CA ILE A 121 -18.42 9.69 -13.47
C ILE A 121 -17.95 11.05 -12.96
N LYS A 122 -18.86 11.84 -12.43
CA LYS A 122 -18.58 13.11 -11.76
C LYS A 122 -18.87 12.96 -10.28
N TRP A 123 -18.34 13.89 -9.49
CA TRP A 123 -18.64 14.00 -8.07
C TRP A 123 -18.98 15.46 -7.76
N PRO A 124 -20.22 15.88 -8.06
CA PRO A 124 -20.61 17.28 -7.99
C PRO A 124 -20.60 17.83 -6.55
N GLU A 125 -20.72 16.95 -5.54
CA GLU A 125 -20.73 17.35 -4.15
C GLU A 125 -19.93 16.39 -3.25
N LEU A 126 -19.00 16.98 -2.49
CA LEU A 126 -18.24 16.34 -1.41
C LEU A 126 -18.51 17.15 -0.15
N SER A 127 -19.26 16.59 0.79
CA SER A 127 -19.72 17.31 1.98
C SER A 127 -19.20 16.64 3.25
N ASN A 128 -18.71 17.45 4.19
CA ASN A 128 -18.25 17.02 5.51
C ASN A 128 -17.19 15.89 5.51
N ILE A 129 -16.40 15.77 4.44
CA ILE A 129 -15.33 14.76 4.41
C ILE A 129 -14.28 15.13 5.46
N PRO A 130 -13.88 14.21 6.36
CA PRO A 130 -12.93 14.54 7.42
C PRO A 130 -11.60 15.08 6.85
N PRO A 131 -11.01 16.12 7.46
CA PRO A 131 -9.70 16.61 7.06
C PRO A 131 -8.65 15.49 7.09
N GLY A 132 -7.83 15.40 6.04
CA GLY A 132 -6.79 14.37 5.94
C GLY A 132 -7.28 13.02 5.40
N TRP A 133 -8.53 12.90 4.95
CA TRP A 133 -9.01 11.73 4.21
C TRP A 133 -8.69 11.85 2.70
N SER A 134 -8.53 10.71 2.05
CA SER A 134 -8.45 10.56 0.60
C SER A 134 -9.64 9.77 0.06
N ILE A 135 -10.09 10.16 -1.13
CA ILE A 135 -11.06 9.42 -1.93
C ILE A 135 -10.39 9.16 -3.28
N LEU A 136 -10.08 7.89 -3.57
CA LEU A 136 -9.40 7.46 -4.79
C LEU A 136 -10.34 6.59 -5.62
N LEU A 137 -10.51 6.93 -6.90
CA LEU A 137 -11.23 6.12 -7.88
C LEU A 137 -10.21 5.42 -8.79
N TYR A 138 -10.12 4.11 -8.71
CA TYR A 138 -9.27 3.27 -9.57
C TYR A 138 -10.11 2.59 -10.65
N ASP A 139 -9.70 2.72 -11.91
CA ASP A 139 -10.26 2.01 -13.05
C ASP A 139 -9.43 0.75 -13.34
N THR A 140 -10.00 -0.41 -13.04
CA THR A 140 -9.33 -1.71 -13.21
C THR A 140 -9.00 -2.07 -14.65
N VAL A 141 -9.67 -1.47 -15.62
CA VAL A 141 -9.45 -1.74 -17.06
C VAL A 141 -8.29 -0.92 -17.60
N THR A 142 -8.17 0.34 -17.19
CA THR A 142 -7.13 1.24 -17.70
C THR A 142 -5.92 1.33 -16.76
N GLY A 143 -6.04 0.87 -15.52
CA GLY A 143 -5.05 1.08 -14.46
C GLY A 143 -4.96 2.53 -13.98
N THR A 144 -5.94 3.37 -14.33
CA THR A 144 -5.92 4.80 -13.97
C THR A 144 -6.46 5.00 -12.57
N GLU A 145 -5.73 5.71 -11.72
CA GLU A 145 -6.20 6.18 -10.41
C GLU A 145 -6.49 7.68 -10.45
N VAL A 146 -7.61 8.11 -9.87
CA VAL A 146 -8.04 9.51 -9.79
C VAL A 146 -8.31 9.89 -8.35
N ASN A 147 -7.58 10.90 -7.86
CA ASN A 147 -7.91 11.56 -6.61
C ASN A 147 -9.12 12.48 -6.82
N VAL A 148 -10.23 12.15 -6.15
CA VAL A 148 -11.52 12.84 -6.24
C VAL A 148 -11.45 14.29 -5.74
N PHE A 149 -10.46 14.66 -4.92
CA PHE A 149 -10.23 16.06 -4.56
C PHE A 149 -9.43 16.85 -5.62
N ALA A 150 -8.66 16.17 -6.47
CA ALA A 150 -7.79 16.79 -7.48
C ALA A 150 -8.47 16.94 -8.85
N ALA A 151 -9.53 16.18 -9.10
CA ALA A 151 -10.34 16.26 -10.32
C ALA A 151 -11.82 16.48 -9.96
N GLN A 152 -12.67 16.76 -10.95
CA GLN A 152 -14.13 16.88 -10.76
C GLN A 152 -14.92 15.76 -11.45
N ARG A 153 -14.24 14.97 -12.29
CA ARG A 153 -14.80 13.87 -13.07
C ARG A 153 -13.71 12.95 -13.59
N TYR A 154 -14.10 11.72 -13.89
CA TYR A 154 -13.33 10.76 -14.68
C TYR A 154 -14.13 10.35 -15.92
N THR A 155 -13.50 10.36 -17.09
CA THR A 155 -14.13 9.99 -18.37
C THR A 155 -13.59 8.67 -18.89
N PHE A 156 -14.48 7.80 -19.38
CA PHE A 156 -14.14 6.48 -19.86
C PHE A 156 -15.10 6.05 -20.98
N SER A 157 -14.77 4.95 -21.64
CA SER A 157 -15.65 4.24 -22.57
C SER A 157 -15.75 2.79 -22.14
N VAL A 158 -16.92 2.19 -22.32
CA VAL A 158 -17.13 0.75 -22.10
C VAL A 158 -17.18 0.07 -23.47
N ALA A 159 -16.43 -1.01 -23.66
CA ALA A 159 -16.48 -1.77 -24.90
C ALA A 159 -17.81 -2.52 -25.03
N ALA A 160 -18.16 -2.94 -26.26
CA ALA A 160 -19.47 -3.54 -26.51
C ALA A 160 -19.69 -4.90 -25.79
N ASP A 161 -18.60 -5.58 -25.49
CA ASP A 161 -18.52 -6.90 -24.84
C ASP A 161 -17.92 -6.82 -23.42
N GLU A 162 -17.66 -5.62 -22.91
CA GLU A 162 -17.09 -5.42 -21.58
C GLU A 162 -18.17 -5.49 -20.50
N ASP A 163 -17.92 -6.30 -19.47
CA ASP A 163 -18.67 -6.26 -18.22
C ASP A 163 -18.11 -5.15 -17.32
N ALA A 164 -18.80 -4.02 -17.27
CA ALA A 164 -18.42 -2.88 -16.45
C ALA A 164 -19.07 -2.87 -15.06
N SER A 165 -19.74 -3.95 -14.63
CA SER A 165 -20.47 -4.03 -13.36
C SER A 165 -19.62 -3.92 -12.08
N GLN A 166 -18.31 -4.11 -12.18
CA GLN A 166 -17.35 -3.97 -11.07
C GLN A 166 -16.03 -3.31 -11.51
N ARG A 167 -16.09 -2.46 -12.54
CA ARG A 167 -14.89 -1.88 -13.16
C ARG A 167 -14.13 -0.94 -12.24
N PHE A 168 -14.83 -0.17 -11.43
CA PHE A 168 -14.24 0.90 -10.65
C PHE A 168 -14.11 0.49 -9.18
N VAL A 169 -12.99 0.84 -8.56
CA VAL A 169 -12.74 0.64 -7.14
C VAL A 169 -12.61 2.00 -6.49
N LEU A 170 -13.49 2.32 -5.55
CA LEU A 170 -13.44 3.54 -4.77
C LEU A 170 -12.89 3.25 -3.38
N THR A 171 -11.75 3.86 -3.06
CA THR A 171 -11.12 3.75 -1.74
C THR A 171 -11.35 5.05 -0.98
N VAL A 172 -12.04 4.97 0.16
CA VAL A 172 -12.36 6.11 1.03
C VAL A 172 -11.77 5.87 2.41
N GLY A 173 -10.91 6.75 2.89
CA GLY A 173 -10.34 6.60 4.22
C GLY A 173 -9.31 7.67 4.54
N PRO A 174 -8.62 7.57 5.69
CA PRO A 174 -7.49 8.45 6.00
C PRO A 174 -6.45 8.39 4.87
N ALA A 175 -6.04 9.56 4.37
CA ALA A 175 -5.00 9.65 3.37
C ALA A 175 -3.71 9.09 3.95
N GLN A 176 -3.03 8.27 3.17
CA GLN A 176 -1.78 7.66 3.58
C GLN A 176 -0.63 8.59 3.18
N ALA A 177 0.37 8.71 4.03
CA ALA A 177 1.68 9.14 3.56
C ALA A 177 2.36 7.92 2.91
N ALA A 178 2.90 8.08 1.71
CA ALA A 178 3.53 6.98 0.99
C ALA A 178 5.04 7.21 0.84
N VAL A 179 5.80 6.12 0.74
CA VAL A 179 7.22 6.14 0.44
C VAL A 179 7.56 5.25 -0.75
N THR A 180 8.43 5.75 -1.63
CA THR A 180 9.13 4.97 -2.65
C THR A 180 10.57 4.82 -2.19
N LEU A 181 10.99 3.60 -1.88
CA LEU A 181 12.32 3.35 -1.35
C LEU A 181 13.12 2.45 -2.28
N THR A 182 14.43 2.68 -2.32
CA THR A 182 15.37 1.79 -3.00
C THR A 182 16.51 1.44 -2.05
N ALA A 183 16.81 0.14 -1.93
CA ALA A 183 17.91 -0.40 -1.15
C ALA A 183 18.46 -1.66 -1.81
N LEU A 184 19.72 -2.00 -1.55
CA LEU A 184 20.36 -3.21 -2.08
C LEU A 184 21.04 -3.97 -0.94
N LEU A 185 21.05 -5.30 -1.05
CA LEU A 185 21.62 -6.20 -0.05
C LEU A 185 22.97 -6.73 -0.56
N GLU A 186 24.03 -6.53 0.21
CA GLU A 186 25.37 -7.00 -0.16
C GLU A 186 25.44 -8.50 -0.44
N GLY A 187 24.67 -9.31 0.30
CA GLY A 187 24.63 -10.76 0.12
C GLY A 187 24.22 -11.16 -1.29
N ALA A 188 23.13 -10.58 -1.79
CA ALA A 188 22.52 -10.92 -3.07
C ALA A 188 23.02 -10.07 -4.25
N TYR A 189 23.68 -8.94 -4.02
CA TYR A 189 24.02 -8.00 -5.10
C TYR A 189 25.14 -8.50 -6.02
N ASP A 190 24.93 -8.39 -7.32
CA ASP A 190 25.92 -8.62 -8.36
C ASP A 190 26.27 -7.31 -9.09
N PRO A 191 27.47 -6.73 -8.86
CA PRO A 191 27.90 -5.49 -9.51
C PRO A 191 28.13 -5.64 -11.03
N GLY A 192 28.19 -6.87 -11.56
CA GLY A 192 28.28 -7.11 -13.00
C GLY A 192 26.97 -6.85 -13.73
N THR A 193 25.83 -7.05 -13.05
CA THR A 193 24.49 -6.85 -13.60
C THR A 193 23.76 -5.66 -12.99
N GLY A 194 24.25 -5.15 -11.85
CA GLY A 194 23.59 -4.10 -11.07
C GLY A 194 22.29 -4.58 -10.40
N ARG A 195 22.10 -5.89 -10.24
CA ARG A 195 20.89 -6.52 -9.71
C ARG A 195 21.20 -7.48 -8.57
N MET A 196 20.17 -7.84 -7.81
CA MET A 196 20.24 -8.85 -6.77
C MET A 196 19.79 -10.22 -7.28
N ARG A 197 20.45 -11.28 -6.80
CA ARG A 197 20.02 -12.67 -6.99
C ARG A 197 18.71 -12.93 -6.23
N THR A 198 17.88 -13.84 -6.74
CA THR A 198 16.59 -14.22 -6.13
C THR A 198 16.55 -15.71 -5.81
N ASP A 199 17.67 -16.24 -5.32
CA ASP A 199 17.87 -17.68 -5.12
C ASP A 199 16.87 -18.26 -4.10
N LEU A 200 16.50 -17.46 -3.10
CA LEU A 200 15.55 -17.81 -2.03
C LEU A 200 14.07 -17.74 -2.40
N SER A 201 13.73 -17.36 -3.62
CA SER A 201 12.34 -17.12 -4.04
C SER A 201 11.35 -18.27 -3.76
N ALA A 202 11.84 -19.53 -3.69
CA ALA A 202 11.02 -20.70 -3.34
C ALA A 202 10.94 -20.97 -1.82
N ASP A 203 11.85 -20.39 -1.03
CA ASP A 203 11.96 -20.54 0.41
C ASP A 203 11.34 -19.36 1.18
N LEU A 204 10.99 -18.27 0.50
CA LEU A 204 10.34 -17.11 1.10
C LEU A 204 8.97 -17.50 1.69
N SER A 205 8.75 -17.15 2.96
CA SER A 205 7.45 -17.30 3.62
C SER A 205 6.40 -16.42 2.95
N LEU A 206 5.18 -16.95 2.78
CA LEU A 206 4.04 -16.15 2.34
C LEU A 206 3.57 -15.16 3.41
N THR A 207 3.84 -15.44 4.68
CA THR A 207 3.56 -14.51 5.80
C THR A 207 4.83 -13.78 6.19
N ASP A 208 4.74 -12.46 6.42
CA ASP A 208 5.90 -11.64 6.74
C ASP A 208 6.60 -12.12 8.03
N PRO A 209 7.94 -12.19 8.04
CA PRO A 209 8.68 -12.76 9.16
C PRO A 209 8.92 -11.79 10.33
N TYR A 210 8.45 -10.54 10.23
CA TYR A 210 8.77 -9.49 11.20
C TYR A 210 7.64 -9.26 12.19
N LEU A 211 6.44 -9.01 11.69
CA LEU A 211 5.24 -8.71 12.46
C LEU A 211 4.20 -9.84 12.36
N GLY A 212 4.25 -10.65 11.31
CA GLY A 212 3.32 -11.76 11.09
C GLY A 212 1.89 -11.30 10.81
N ILE A 213 1.72 -10.09 10.25
CA ILE A 213 0.43 -9.43 10.03
C ILE A 213 0.07 -9.34 8.54
N VAL A 214 1.03 -9.53 7.64
CA VAL A 214 0.81 -9.52 6.18
C VAL A 214 1.05 -10.92 5.62
N THR A 215 0.10 -11.42 4.82
CA THR A 215 0.29 -12.63 4.02
C THR A 215 0.06 -12.30 2.55
N VAL A 216 1.00 -12.69 1.69
CA VAL A 216 0.97 -12.44 0.25
C VAL A 216 0.44 -13.65 -0.53
N PRO A 217 -0.14 -13.43 -1.72
CA PRO A 217 -0.48 -14.50 -2.65
C PRO A 217 0.72 -15.39 -3.02
N THR A 218 0.42 -16.63 -3.39
CA THR A 218 1.43 -17.66 -3.72
C THR A 218 2.30 -17.32 -4.94
N ASP A 219 1.85 -16.41 -5.81
CA ASP A 219 2.54 -16.04 -7.04
C ASP A 219 3.44 -14.79 -6.91
N TYR A 220 3.43 -14.10 -5.76
CA TYR A 220 4.21 -12.87 -5.54
C TYR A 220 5.73 -13.07 -5.67
N PHE A 221 6.25 -14.27 -5.41
CA PHE A 221 7.69 -14.58 -5.50
C PHE A 221 8.09 -15.18 -6.86
N THR A 222 7.14 -15.24 -7.80
CA THR A 222 7.40 -15.62 -9.18
C THR A 222 7.92 -14.43 -9.99
N THR A 223 8.20 -14.63 -11.28
CA THR A 223 8.64 -13.55 -12.17
C THR A 223 7.45 -12.71 -12.60
N ASP A 224 7.53 -11.40 -12.36
CA ASP A 224 6.48 -10.47 -12.76
C ASP A 224 6.51 -10.20 -14.29
N ALA A 225 5.53 -9.44 -14.77
CA ALA A 225 5.41 -9.10 -16.20
C ALA A 225 6.59 -8.31 -16.77
N THR A 226 7.43 -7.72 -15.92
CA THR A 226 8.63 -6.96 -16.30
C THR A 226 9.91 -7.81 -16.27
N GLY A 227 9.79 -9.09 -15.89
CA GLY A 227 10.94 -10.00 -15.75
C GLY A 227 11.66 -9.85 -14.42
N GLN A 228 11.05 -9.21 -13.43
CA GLN A 228 11.63 -8.94 -12.12
C GLN A 228 11.09 -9.91 -11.06
N ARG A 229 11.82 -10.04 -9.95
CA ARG A 229 11.49 -11.00 -8.88
C ARG A 229 11.80 -10.42 -7.52
N ILE A 230 11.08 -10.91 -6.51
CA ILE A 230 11.36 -10.58 -5.12
C ILE A 230 12.61 -11.33 -4.64
N VAL A 231 13.50 -10.57 -4.01
CA VAL A 231 14.73 -11.05 -3.35
C VAL A 231 14.39 -11.54 -1.95
N ASP A 232 13.71 -10.69 -1.16
CA ASP A 232 13.42 -10.97 0.24
C ASP A 232 12.34 -10.03 0.82
N TRP A 233 11.88 -10.33 2.03
CA TRP A 233 11.11 -9.44 2.89
C TRP A 233 12.00 -8.39 3.57
N VAL A 234 11.49 -7.16 3.69
CA VAL A 234 12.06 -6.09 4.50
C VAL A 234 11.00 -5.48 5.41
N LEU A 235 11.42 -4.85 6.50
CA LEU A 235 10.55 -4.05 7.35
C LEU A 235 10.90 -2.58 7.18
N VAL A 236 9.91 -1.79 6.73
CA VAL A 236 10.04 -0.34 6.65
C VAL A 236 9.51 0.27 7.93
N GLU A 237 10.28 1.13 8.58
CA GLU A 237 9.86 1.84 9.79
C GLU A 237 9.88 3.34 9.56
N ILE A 238 8.87 4.03 10.08
CA ILE A 238 8.83 5.48 10.20
C ILE A 238 9.13 5.83 11.64
N ARG A 239 10.12 6.70 11.84
CA ARG A 239 10.60 7.11 13.16
C ARG A 239 10.56 8.60 13.36
N THR A 240 10.37 9.00 14.61
CA THR A 240 10.46 10.39 15.06
C THR A 240 11.41 10.50 16.26
N GLY A 241 11.78 11.72 16.62
CA GLY A 241 12.76 12.01 17.66
C GLY A 241 14.13 12.37 17.10
N ASP A 242 15.12 12.39 17.98
CA ASP A 242 16.48 12.82 17.67
C ASP A 242 17.40 11.59 17.62
N PRO A 243 18.10 11.33 16.51
CA PRO A 243 18.95 10.15 16.36
C PRO A 243 20.06 9.98 17.42
N MET A 244 20.45 11.04 18.12
CA MET A 244 21.49 10.98 19.16
C MET A 244 20.92 10.75 20.56
N THR A 245 19.70 11.20 20.82
CA THR A 245 19.12 11.21 22.17
C THR A 245 17.96 10.23 22.35
N GLY A 246 17.35 9.77 21.27
CA GLY A 246 16.33 8.72 21.28
C GLY A 246 15.34 8.85 20.12
N GLN A 247 14.97 7.69 19.55
CA GLN A 247 13.96 7.61 18.52
C GLN A 247 12.80 6.71 18.91
N THR A 248 11.61 7.08 18.45
CA THR A 248 10.39 6.30 18.60
C THR A 248 9.91 5.85 17.23
N ILE A 249 9.58 4.57 17.11
CA ILE A 249 8.89 4.02 15.95
C ILE A 249 7.43 4.46 16.03
N VAL A 250 6.94 5.16 15.01
CA VAL A 250 5.55 5.63 14.94
C VAL A 250 4.70 4.78 14.01
N GLN A 251 5.30 4.17 12.99
CA GLN A 251 4.65 3.26 12.06
C GLN A 251 5.67 2.22 11.56
N GLN A 252 5.19 1.03 11.22
CA GLN A 252 5.99 -0.03 10.58
C GLN A 252 5.14 -0.74 9.53
N SER A 253 5.77 -1.16 8.43
CA SER A 253 5.10 -1.89 7.35
C SER A 253 6.02 -2.96 6.78
N PRO A 254 5.63 -4.24 6.81
CA PRO A 254 6.31 -5.28 6.05
C PRO A 254 6.19 -5.01 4.55
N ALA A 255 7.30 -5.13 3.84
CA ALA A 255 7.42 -4.82 2.43
C ALA A 255 8.31 -5.86 1.72
N LEU A 256 8.30 -5.83 0.39
CA LEU A 256 9.02 -6.76 -0.46
C LEU A 256 10.13 -6.05 -1.20
N LEU A 257 11.34 -6.59 -1.15
CA LEU A 257 12.48 -6.08 -1.89
C LEU A 257 12.60 -6.81 -3.22
N ARG A 258 12.63 -6.06 -4.32
CA ARG A 258 12.77 -6.59 -5.69
C ARG A 258 14.23 -6.59 -6.15
N ASP A 259 14.55 -7.38 -7.17
CA ASP A 259 15.90 -7.58 -7.72
C ASP A 259 16.60 -6.31 -8.23
N ASP A 260 15.84 -5.26 -8.55
CA ASP A 260 16.34 -3.94 -8.91
C ASP A 260 16.51 -2.98 -7.73
N GLY A 261 16.24 -3.44 -6.51
CA GLY A 261 16.33 -2.67 -5.28
C GLY A 261 15.06 -1.92 -4.89
N ALA A 262 14.01 -1.94 -5.72
CA ALA A 262 12.74 -1.30 -5.37
C ALA A 262 12.09 -2.02 -4.18
N ILE A 263 11.59 -1.24 -3.22
CA ILE A 263 10.83 -1.74 -2.07
C ILE A 263 9.34 -1.49 -2.33
N LEU A 264 8.59 -2.59 -2.40
CA LEU A 264 7.18 -2.62 -2.76
C LEU A 264 6.31 -2.92 -1.53
N SER A 265 5.13 -2.31 -1.46
CA SER A 265 4.11 -2.71 -0.49
C SER A 265 3.77 -4.18 -0.68
N ALA A 266 3.83 -4.96 0.40
CA ALA A 266 3.39 -6.35 0.37
C ALA A 266 1.88 -6.47 0.14
N THR A 267 1.10 -5.44 0.48
CA THR A 267 -0.36 -5.43 0.28
C THR A 267 -0.76 -5.03 -1.13
N THR A 268 -0.14 -3.98 -1.69
CA THR A 268 -0.58 -3.39 -2.97
C THR A 268 0.36 -3.65 -4.15
N GLY A 269 1.57 -4.13 -3.91
CA GLY A 269 2.63 -4.26 -4.92
C GLY A 269 3.22 -2.93 -5.41
N GLY A 270 2.70 -1.79 -4.94
CA GLY A 270 3.15 -0.44 -5.28
C GLY A 270 4.01 0.21 -4.19
N THR A 271 3.80 1.51 -3.94
CA THR A 271 4.49 2.25 -2.89
C THR A 271 4.06 1.82 -1.49
N VAL A 272 4.97 1.87 -0.51
CA VAL A 272 4.66 1.54 0.89
C VAL A 272 3.88 2.70 1.53
N GLY A 273 2.67 2.43 1.99
CA GLY A 273 1.76 3.42 2.57
C GLY A 273 1.68 3.34 4.10
N PHE A 274 1.49 4.50 4.74
CA PHE A 274 1.30 4.66 6.17
C PHE A 274 0.04 5.47 6.45
N ALA A 275 -1.03 4.77 6.80
CA ALA A 275 -2.28 5.38 7.23
C ALA A 275 -2.16 5.96 8.66
N GLY A 276 -2.98 6.96 8.97
CA GLY A 276 -2.99 7.62 10.29
C GLY A 276 -1.73 8.43 10.65
N LEU A 277 -0.76 8.56 9.73
CA LEU A 277 0.45 9.35 9.97
C LEU A 277 0.16 10.85 9.81
N SER A 278 0.37 11.64 10.85
CA SER A 278 0.28 13.11 10.75
C SER A 278 1.35 13.68 9.82
N ALA A 279 1.06 14.84 9.20
CA ALA A 279 2.08 15.55 8.43
C ALA A 279 3.25 15.97 9.34
N GLY A 280 4.49 15.68 8.93
CA GLY A 280 5.67 15.93 9.75
C GLY A 280 6.97 15.53 9.06
N ASN A 281 8.08 15.67 9.80
CA ASN A 281 9.39 15.20 9.36
C ASN A 281 9.76 13.92 10.13
N TYR A 282 10.08 12.86 9.40
CA TYR A 282 10.32 11.53 9.96
C TYR A 282 11.56 10.91 9.35
N TYR A 283 12.26 10.07 10.12
CA TYR A 283 13.29 9.20 9.57
C TYR A 283 12.66 7.94 8.99
N VAL A 284 13.18 7.48 7.86
CA VAL A 284 12.75 6.22 7.24
C VAL A 284 13.86 5.19 7.44
N VAL A 285 13.48 4.02 7.92
CA VAL A 285 14.40 2.90 8.17
C VAL A 285 14.01 1.72 7.29
N VAL A 286 15.01 1.08 6.69
CA VAL A 286 14.87 -0.24 6.05
C VAL A 286 15.62 -1.24 6.90
N ARG A 287 14.90 -2.25 7.40
CA ARG A 287 15.46 -3.39 8.11
C ARG A 287 15.33 -4.66 7.28
N HIS A 288 16.35 -5.49 7.37
CA HIS A 288 16.36 -6.82 6.80
C HIS A 288 16.76 -7.83 7.89
N ARG A 289 16.41 -9.10 7.71
CA ARG A 289 16.60 -10.15 8.73
C ARG A 289 18.06 -10.48 9.06
N ASN A 290 18.99 -10.29 8.12
CA ASN A 290 20.39 -10.64 8.31
C ASN A 290 21.40 -9.63 7.71
N HIS A 291 20.91 -8.43 7.40
CA HIS A 291 21.72 -7.28 7.00
C HIS A 291 21.51 -6.12 7.96
N LEU A 292 22.57 -5.32 8.15
CA LEU A 292 22.49 -4.12 8.98
C LEU A 292 21.47 -3.14 8.42
N ALA A 293 20.54 -2.72 9.28
CA ALA A 293 19.52 -1.75 8.92
C ALA A 293 20.13 -0.40 8.53
N ALA A 294 19.47 0.32 7.62
CA ALA A 294 19.82 1.67 7.22
C ALA A 294 18.68 2.64 7.55
N MET A 295 19.02 3.84 8.03
CA MET A 295 18.09 4.93 8.27
C MET A 295 18.48 6.14 7.44
N SER A 296 17.51 6.88 6.91
CA SER A 296 17.76 8.11 6.16
C SER A 296 18.69 9.07 6.93
N LEU A 297 19.64 9.71 6.24
CA LEU A 297 20.61 10.62 6.86
C LEU A 297 19.92 11.75 7.65
N ALA A 298 18.84 12.28 7.08
CA ALA A 298 18.03 13.34 7.67
C ALA A 298 16.55 12.93 7.67
N ALA A 299 15.76 13.61 8.49
CA ALA A 299 14.31 13.46 8.49
C ALA A 299 13.72 13.95 7.15
N GLN A 300 12.83 13.14 6.60
CA GLN A 300 12.10 13.38 5.35
C GLN A 300 10.71 13.91 5.66
N SER A 301 10.22 14.84 4.84
CA SER A 301 8.85 15.34 4.99
C SER A 301 7.85 14.30 4.47
N LEU A 302 6.98 13.81 5.35
CA LEU A 302 5.87 12.94 5.01
C LEU A 302 4.57 13.68 5.28
N THR A 303 3.73 13.74 4.25
CA THR A 303 2.41 14.38 4.33
C THR A 303 1.37 13.42 3.77
N PRO A 304 0.24 13.21 4.46
CA PRO A 304 -0.89 12.43 3.93
C PRO A 304 -1.29 12.86 2.51
N GLY A 305 -1.49 11.87 1.64
CA GLY A 305 -1.83 12.10 0.23
C GLY A 305 -0.65 12.45 -0.67
N THR A 306 0.59 12.32 -0.18
CA THR A 306 1.82 12.53 -0.96
C THR A 306 2.75 11.32 -0.88
N THR A 307 3.61 11.18 -1.88
CA THR A 307 4.64 10.14 -1.93
C THR A 307 6.02 10.79 -1.82
N MET A 308 6.82 10.33 -0.86
CA MET A 308 8.22 10.71 -0.67
C MET A 308 9.14 9.64 -1.27
N ALA A 309 10.14 10.03 -2.05
CA ALA A 309 11.11 9.10 -2.61
C ALA A 309 12.46 9.19 -1.89
N TYR A 310 13.05 8.04 -1.52
CA TYR A 310 14.36 7.97 -0.90
C TYR A 310 15.17 6.78 -1.41
N ASP A 311 16.40 7.04 -1.86
CA ASP A 311 17.26 6.02 -2.47
C ASP A 311 18.55 5.88 -1.67
N PHE A 312 18.68 4.74 -0.97
CA PHE A 312 19.86 4.41 -0.17
C PHE A 312 21.06 4.01 -1.03
N THR A 313 20.87 3.71 -2.31
CA THR A 313 21.87 3.07 -3.17
C THR A 313 22.86 4.06 -3.80
N THR A 314 22.52 5.36 -3.79
CA THR A 314 23.31 6.36 -4.51
C THR A 314 24.67 6.66 -3.89
N THR A 315 24.74 6.75 -2.55
CA THR A 315 25.99 7.01 -1.80
C THR A 315 25.87 6.53 -0.37
N LEU A 316 27.01 6.28 0.30
CA LEU A 316 27.06 6.00 1.74
C LEU A 316 26.44 7.11 2.60
N SER A 317 26.45 8.36 2.12
CA SER A 317 25.89 9.52 2.83
C SER A 317 24.36 9.57 2.79
N GLN A 318 23.68 8.61 2.14
CA GLN A 318 22.23 8.48 2.25
C GLN A 318 21.79 7.84 3.56
N ALA A 319 22.68 7.19 4.29
CA ALA A 319 22.34 6.61 5.59
C ALA A 319 22.97 7.38 6.75
N TYR A 320 22.25 7.43 7.86
CA TYR A 320 22.72 7.98 9.11
C TYR A 320 23.73 7.03 9.77
N GLY A 321 24.85 7.57 10.27
CA GLY A 321 25.90 6.82 10.97
C GLY A 321 27.29 7.02 10.39
N THR A 322 28.26 6.27 10.90
CA THR A 322 29.64 6.23 10.36
C THR A 322 29.82 4.94 9.60
N ALA A 323 30.12 5.03 8.30
CA ALA A 323 30.15 3.88 7.38
C ALA A 323 28.90 2.95 7.49
N PRO A 324 27.67 3.53 7.49
CA PRO A 324 26.44 2.78 7.76
C PRO A 324 26.06 1.75 6.68
N MET A 325 26.75 1.76 5.55
CA MET A 325 26.54 0.91 4.36
C MET A 325 27.90 0.58 3.73
N VAL A 326 27.93 -0.37 2.79
CA VAL A 326 29.12 -0.77 2.02
C VAL A 326 29.01 -0.31 0.58
N LEU A 327 30.15 0.02 -0.06
CA LEU A 327 30.19 0.30 -1.49
C LEU A 327 30.56 -0.96 -2.28
N ALA A 328 29.74 -1.26 -3.29
CA ALA A 328 30.07 -2.21 -4.34
C ALA A 328 31.15 -1.66 -5.28
N SER A 329 31.74 -2.53 -6.10
CA SER A 329 32.79 -2.15 -7.06
C SER A 329 32.31 -1.22 -8.17
N ASP A 330 31.01 -1.19 -8.45
CA ASP A 330 30.35 -0.28 -9.40
C ASP A 330 29.90 1.05 -8.74
N GLY A 331 30.10 1.20 -7.43
CA GLY A 331 29.78 2.39 -6.66
C GLY A 331 28.40 2.40 -6.02
N ALA A 332 27.58 1.36 -6.18
CA ALA A 332 26.31 1.25 -5.47
C ALA A 332 26.53 1.08 -3.97
N ALA A 333 25.75 1.78 -3.15
CA ALA A 333 25.72 1.61 -1.71
C ALA A 333 24.73 0.49 -1.32
N LEU A 334 25.18 -0.45 -0.51
CA LEU A 334 24.45 -1.64 -0.11
C LEU A 334 24.36 -1.71 1.42
N LEU A 335 23.29 -2.32 1.93
CA LEU A 335 23.23 -2.72 3.33
C LEU A 335 24.26 -3.83 3.55
N TRP A 336 25.02 -3.73 4.65
CA TRP A 336 26.03 -4.72 5.03
C TRP A 336 25.38 -6.06 5.37
N ALA A 337 25.89 -7.15 4.85
CA ALA A 337 25.49 -8.49 5.28
C ALA A 337 26.15 -8.89 6.61
N GLY A 338 25.59 -9.87 7.31
CA GLY A 338 26.27 -10.53 8.43
C GLY A 338 25.70 -10.25 9.83
N ASP A 339 24.60 -9.51 9.96
CA ASP A 339 23.91 -9.25 11.23
C ASP A 339 22.82 -10.30 11.44
N GLY A 340 23.23 -11.55 11.63
CA GLY A 340 22.30 -12.69 11.71
C GLY A 340 21.56 -12.79 13.02
N ASN A 341 22.05 -12.13 14.08
CA ASN A 341 21.35 -12.05 15.36
C ASN A 341 20.47 -10.78 15.49
N GLY A 342 20.59 -9.84 14.55
CA GLY A 342 19.79 -8.61 14.49
C GLY A 342 20.13 -7.59 15.57
N ASP A 343 21.34 -7.62 16.14
CA ASP A 343 21.76 -6.69 17.20
C ASP A 343 22.34 -5.37 16.65
N GLY A 344 22.45 -5.26 15.32
CA GLY A 344 22.93 -4.06 14.64
C GLY A 344 24.45 -3.98 14.54
N GLN A 345 25.20 -5.05 14.82
CA GLN A 345 26.65 -5.11 14.67
C GLN A 345 27.09 -6.46 14.11
N VAL A 346 28.05 -6.48 13.18
CA VAL A 346 28.61 -7.73 12.65
C VAL A 346 29.79 -8.18 13.52
N THR A 347 29.53 -9.05 14.49
CA THR A 347 30.49 -9.41 15.55
C THR A 347 30.52 -10.92 15.87
N ALA A 348 31.20 -11.34 16.94
CA ALA A 348 31.34 -12.77 17.26
C ALA A 348 30.02 -13.54 17.48
N PRO A 349 28.94 -12.94 18.03
CA PRO A 349 27.60 -13.55 18.04
C PRO A 349 27.09 -14.01 16.67
N ASP A 350 27.33 -13.27 15.60
CA ASP A 350 26.93 -13.65 14.24
C ASP A 350 27.70 -14.88 13.76
N PHE A 351 28.99 -14.96 14.08
CA PHE A 351 29.77 -16.17 13.82
C PHE A 351 29.20 -17.39 14.55
N ASN A 352 28.71 -17.23 15.78
CA ASN A 352 28.10 -18.34 16.52
C ASN A 352 26.81 -18.81 15.82
N ALA A 353 26.00 -17.89 15.28
CA ALA A 353 24.82 -18.23 14.49
C ALA A 353 25.20 -19.00 13.22
N TYR A 354 26.19 -18.51 12.47
CA TYR A 354 26.77 -19.20 11.31
C TYR A 354 27.29 -20.60 11.65
N SER A 355 28.10 -20.72 12.72
CA SER A 355 28.70 -21.97 13.12
C SER A 355 27.65 -23.00 13.54
N ALA A 356 26.58 -22.57 14.22
CA ALA A 356 25.49 -23.45 14.61
C ALA A 356 24.71 -23.95 13.39
N ALA A 357 24.32 -23.05 12.48
CA ALA A 357 23.60 -23.39 11.25
C ALA A 357 24.41 -24.32 10.33
N THR A 358 25.72 -24.06 10.19
CA THR A 358 26.64 -24.95 9.43
C THR A 358 26.71 -26.34 10.08
N ALA A 359 26.81 -26.42 11.41
CA ALA A 359 26.91 -27.69 12.12
C ALA A 359 25.63 -28.54 12.02
N SER A 360 24.45 -27.90 11.90
CA SER A 360 23.18 -28.59 11.65
C SER A 360 22.93 -28.91 10.17
N GLY A 361 23.74 -28.36 9.25
CA GLY A 361 23.48 -28.44 7.81
C GLY A 361 22.20 -27.69 7.40
N ALA A 362 21.98 -26.52 7.99
CA ALA A 362 20.81 -25.70 7.72
C ALA A 362 20.81 -25.18 6.27
N THR A 363 19.63 -25.13 5.65
CA THR A 363 19.43 -24.72 4.25
C THR A 363 18.10 -23.98 4.11
N GLY A 364 17.99 -23.12 3.10
CA GLY A 364 16.80 -22.33 2.82
C GLY A 364 16.84 -20.98 3.53
N TYR A 365 15.70 -20.55 4.09
CA TYR A 365 15.49 -19.21 4.63
C TYR A 365 16.11 -19.01 6.04
N GLU A 366 17.44 -19.10 6.14
CA GLU A 366 18.18 -19.06 7.39
C GLU A 366 18.73 -17.67 7.73
N LEU A 367 18.81 -17.33 9.03
CA LEU A 367 19.40 -16.06 9.48
C LEU A 367 20.91 -15.96 9.20
N ALA A 368 21.60 -17.10 9.15
CA ALA A 368 23.03 -17.17 8.88
C ALA A 368 23.40 -17.26 7.39
N ASP A 369 22.41 -17.31 6.48
CA ASP A 369 22.63 -17.25 5.02
C ASP A 369 22.87 -15.79 4.60
N TYR A 370 24.08 -15.30 4.87
CA TYR A 370 24.50 -13.93 4.57
C TYR A 370 24.68 -13.65 3.08
N THR A 371 24.78 -14.68 2.26
CA THR A 371 24.81 -14.55 0.81
C THR A 371 23.43 -14.57 0.18
N LEU A 372 22.39 -15.07 0.87
CA LEU A 372 21.03 -15.24 0.34
C LEU A 372 20.97 -16.25 -0.82
N ASP A 373 21.78 -17.31 -0.77
CA ASP A 373 21.81 -18.38 -1.77
C ASP A 373 21.10 -19.67 -1.32
N GLY A 374 20.52 -19.68 -0.12
CA GLY A 374 19.83 -20.82 0.48
C GLY A 374 20.76 -21.84 1.12
N GLN A 375 22.06 -21.57 1.25
CA GLN A 375 23.05 -22.50 1.79
C GLN A 375 23.99 -21.81 2.78
N VAL A 376 23.96 -22.21 4.06
CA VAL A 376 24.91 -21.67 5.05
C VAL A 376 26.27 -22.35 4.91
N THR A 377 27.20 -21.71 4.20
CA THR A 377 28.48 -22.29 3.77
C THR A 377 29.65 -21.29 3.87
N ALA A 378 30.84 -21.69 3.39
CA ALA A 378 32.05 -20.85 3.46
C ALA A 378 31.91 -19.44 2.83
N PRO A 379 31.16 -19.23 1.73
CA PRO A 379 30.79 -17.90 1.24
C PRO A 379 30.17 -16.98 2.30
N ASP A 380 29.27 -17.46 3.15
CA ASP A 380 28.67 -16.66 4.23
C ASP A 380 29.71 -16.28 5.27
N PHE A 381 30.58 -17.22 5.64
CA PHE A 381 31.71 -16.92 6.53
C PHE A 381 32.65 -15.87 5.94
N ASN A 382 32.95 -15.95 4.64
CA ASN A 382 33.81 -14.96 3.99
C ASN A 382 33.18 -13.57 4.04
N ARG A 383 31.85 -13.49 3.85
CA ARG A 383 31.10 -12.23 3.92
C ARG A 383 31.10 -11.66 5.34
N TYR A 384 30.73 -12.48 6.32
CA TYR A 384 30.84 -12.15 7.74
C TYR A 384 32.25 -11.66 8.12
N SER A 385 33.28 -12.42 7.74
CA SER A 385 34.66 -12.15 8.11
C SER A 385 35.18 -10.85 7.50
N ALA A 386 34.76 -10.50 6.29
CA ALA A 386 35.11 -9.22 5.68
C ALA A 386 34.45 -8.05 6.42
N ASN A 387 33.16 -8.19 6.73
CA ASN A 387 32.35 -7.12 7.31
C ASN A 387 32.69 -6.87 8.79
N THR A 388 32.98 -7.93 9.55
CA THR A 388 33.49 -7.78 10.92
C THR A 388 34.87 -7.13 10.93
N ALA A 389 35.75 -7.45 9.97
CA ALA A 389 37.06 -6.82 9.85
C ALA A 389 36.96 -5.33 9.46
N ALA A 390 35.91 -4.94 8.74
CA ALA A 390 35.58 -3.56 8.44
C ALA A 390 34.94 -2.80 9.62
N GLY A 391 34.57 -3.50 10.70
CA GLY A 391 33.86 -2.91 11.84
C GLY A 391 32.43 -2.51 11.50
N ALA A 392 31.76 -3.28 10.63
CA ALA A 392 30.42 -2.98 10.16
C ALA A 392 29.41 -2.92 11.34
N ALA A 393 28.72 -1.79 11.46
CA ALA A 393 27.69 -1.54 12.44
C ALA A 393 26.61 -0.64 11.87
N SER A 394 25.35 -0.87 12.25
CA SER A 394 24.24 -0.04 11.86
C SER A 394 24.31 1.30 12.60
N GLY A 395 24.08 2.39 11.88
CA GLY A 395 23.91 3.71 12.50
C GLY A 395 22.51 3.91 13.10
N VAL A 396 21.60 2.95 12.92
CA VAL A 396 20.21 3.05 13.37
C VAL A 396 20.14 2.91 14.90
N PRO A 397 19.74 3.96 15.64
CA PRO A 397 19.61 3.87 17.10
C PRO A 397 18.57 2.83 17.50
N PRO A 398 18.72 2.16 18.65
CA PRO A 398 17.65 1.33 19.19
C PRO A 398 16.40 2.20 19.49
N PRO A 399 15.18 1.66 19.36
CA PRO A 399 13.98 2.37 19.78
C PRO A 399 14.04 2.69 21.28
N SER A 400 13.61 3.89 21.67
CA SER A 400 13.50 4.26 23.08
C SER A 400 12.43 3.40 23.78
N GLY A 401 12.83 2.52 24.70
CA GLY A 401 11.91 1.79 25.58
C GLY A 401 11.96 0.25 25.53
N GLY A 402 12.87 -0.36 24.79
CA GLY A 402 13.11 -1.81 24.82
C GLY A 402 14.29 -2.19 25.70
N SER A 403 14.03 -2.54 26.96
CA SER A 403 14.91 -3.35 27.82
C SER A 403 14.12 -4.55 28.34
#